data_AF-A0A2V9Z4N3-F1
#
_entry.id   AF-A0A2V9Z4N3-F1
#
_cell.length_a   1.000
_cell.length_b   1.000
_cell.length_c   1.000
_cell.angle_alpha   90.00
_cell.angle_beta   90.00
_cell.angle_gamma   90.00
#
_symmetry.space_group_name_H-M   'P 1'
#
loop_
_entity.id
_entity.type
_entity.pdbx_description
1 polymer ?
#
loop_
_entity_poly.entity_id
_entity_poly.type
_entity_poly.pdbx_seq_one_letter_code
_entity_poly.pdbx_strand_id
1 'polypeptide(L)'
;AASRETGLCSAFGDDAPGGQPWNSWVPVAENPYVAGEFIWTGFDYRGEPNPFSWPAVTSQVGAMDLCGFPKPVYHYWDMVWHQKPSVYVFPDWNYPKSDVGKEVRVRIVSNTEEVELLLNGKSLGLKQVPRENFLDWKVAYAPGTLTAVGRSGGREAARYSVETTGAPAALRLTAEIQHPAADGEEITPVRVEVVDAKGRVVPDADNLVRFTVSGAGTLAGVGNGDPASPENNVADQRSAFRGLCMVLVRASEHPGAITVQAQAAGLPPARLVIRTVAAGLQNR
;
A
#
# COMPACT_ATOMS: atom_id res chain seq x y z
N ALA A 1 -3.52 19.15 2.51
CA ALA A 1 -2.49 18.80 3.50
C ALA A 1 -2.05 17.38 3.18
N ALA A 2 -0.75 17.13 3.05
CA ALA A 2 -0.26 15.77 2.79
C ALA A 2 -0.75 14.85 3.93
N SER A 3 -1.09 13.59 3.67
CA SER A 3 -1.70 12.71 4.69
C SER A 3 -0.85 12.58 5.98
N ARG A 4 0.47 12.80 5.86
CA ARG A 4 1.41 12.82 6.98
C ARG A 4 1.08 13.89 8.02
N GLU A 5 0.51 15.02 7.60
CA GLU A 5 0.11 16.13 8.47
C GLU A 5 -1.26 15.91 9.12
N THR A 6 -2.14 15.13 8.47
CA THR A 6 -3.49 14.86 8.97
C THR A 6 -3.54 13.68 9.95
N GLY A 7 -2.46 12.90 10.04
CA GLY A 7 -2.37 11.71 10.89
C GLY A 7 -3.23 10.54 10.39
N LEU A 8 -3.79 10.63 9.18
CA LEU A 8 -4.60 9.58 8.58
C LEU A 8 -3.71 8.40 8.15
N CYS A 9 -4.22 7.19 8.37
CA CYS A 9 -3.52 5.97 8.02
C CYS A 9 -3.53 5.74 6.51
N SER A 10 -2.42 5.22 5.99
CA SER A 10 -2.24 4.96 4.57
C SER A 10 -1.24 3.82 4.34
N ALA A 11 -1.13 3.37 3.08
CA ALA A 11 -0.15 2.35 2.67
C ALA A 11 1.30 2.68 3.07
N PHE A 12 1.62 3.98 3.15
CA PHE A 12 2.95 4.49 3.46
C PHE A 12 3.02 5.26 4.79
N GLY A 13 1.96 5.15 5.61
CA GLY A 13 1.79 5.94 6.82
C GLY A 13 2.55 5.42 8.05
N ASP A 14 2.31 6.11 9.16
CA ASP A 14 2.71 5.69 10.50
C ASP A 14 1.67 4.72 11.12
N ASP A 15 1.85 4.33 12.40
CA ASP A 15 0.97 3.41 13.15
C ASP A 15 -0.53 3.60 12.84
N ALA A 16 -1.24 2.48 12.67
CA ALA A 16 -2.68 2.47 12.59
C ALA A 16 -3.32 2.56 13.99
N PRO A 17 -4.52 3.17 14.15
CA PRO A 17 -5.29 3.21 15.39
C PRO A 17 -5.94 1.83 15.67
N GLY A 18 -5.18 0.75 15.63
CA GLY A 18 -5.63 -0.61 15.97
C GLY A 18 -4.88 -1.20 17.17
N GLY A 19 -4.01 -0.40 17.80
CA GLY A 19 -2.98 -0.91 18.69
C GLY A 19 -1.87 -1.59 17.90
N GLN A 20 -0.93 -2.18 18.63
CA GLN A 20 0.21 -2.86 18.02
C GLN A 20 -0.11 -4.35 17.83
N PRO A 21 0.13 -4.93 16.63
CA PRO A 21 -0.35 -6.27 16.29
C PRO A 21 0.27 -7.38 17.15
N TRP A 22 1.47 -7.17 17.69
CA TRP A 22 2.09 -8.13 18.61
C TRP A 22 1.38 -8.24 19.96
N ASN A 23 0.63 -7.23 20.40
CA ASN A 23 -0.11 -7.29 21.66
C ASN A 23 -1.21 -8.36 21.64
N SER A 24 -1.75 -8.69 20.46
CA SER A 24 -2.72 -9.79 20.31
C SER A 24 -2.04 -11.08 19.83
N TRP A 25 -1.12 -10.99 18.87
CA TRP A 25 -0.51 -12.17 18.27
C TRP A 25 0.45 -12.93 19.19
N VAL A 26 1.31 -12.25 19.96
CA VAL A 26 2.31 -12.92 20.81
C VAL A 26 1.63 -13.83 21.84
N PRO A 27 0.59 -13.38 22.58
CA PRO A 27 -0.19 -14.27 23.44
C PRO A 27 -0.80 -15.47 22.69
N VAL A 28 -1.34 -15.28 21.48
CA VAL A 28 -1.91 -16.38 20.69
C VAL A 28 -0.83 -17.40 20.32
N ALA A 29 0.33 -16.94 19.85
CA ALA A 29 1.43 -17.80 19.41
C ALA A 29 2.11 -18.56 20.57
N GLU A 30 2.05 -18.04 21.80
CA GLU A 30 2.72 -18.63 22.97
C GLU A 30 1.84 -19.54 23.82
N ASN A 31 0.53 -19.54 23.59
CA ASN A 31 -0.41 -20.30 24.39
C ASN A 31 -1.09 -21.38 23.54
N PRO A 32 -0.62 -22.64 23.57
CA PRO A 32 -1.15 -23.72 22.73
C PRO A 32 -2.63 -24.06 22.94
N TYR A 33 -3.22 -23.57 24.04
CA TYR A 33 -4.65 -23.71 24.33
C TYR A 33 -5.51 -22.62 23.65
N VAL A 34 -4.89 -21.60 23.05
CA VAL A 34 -5.55 -20.58 22.23
C VAL A 34 -5.52 -21.05 20.78
N ALA A 35 -6.70 -21.30 20.20
CA ALA A 35 -6.80 -21.85 18.84
C ALA A 35 -6.40 -20.84 17.74
N GLY A 36 -6.45 -19.54 18.02
CA GLY A 36 -6.14 -18.48 17.07
C GLY A 36 -6.77 -17.13 17.44
N GLU A 37 -6.73 -16.19 16.50
CA GLU A 37 -7.40 -14.89 16.59
C GLU A 37 -8.07 -14.49 15.27
N PHE A 38 -9.02 -13.55 15.36
CA PHE A 38 -9.60 -12.86 14.21
C PHE A 38 -9.28 -11.38 14.36
N ILE A 39 -8.37 -10.88 13.51
CA ILE A 39 -7.94 -9.49 13.56
C ILE A 39 -9.07 -8.54 13.17
N TRP A 40 -9.16 -7.39 13.84
CA TRP A 40 -10.08 -6.31 13.48
C TRP A 40 -9.31 -5.18 12.79
N THR A 41 -9.32 -5.08 11.47
CA THR A 41 -9.97 -5.94 10.45
C THR A 41 -8.98 -6.30 9.34
N GLY A 42 -9.38 -7.17 8.41
CA GLY A 42 -8.56 -7.42 7.21
C GLY A 42 -8.49 -6.19 6.29
N PHE A 43 -9.63 -5.61 5.96
CA PHE A 43 -9.76 -4.39 5.15
C PHE A 43 -10.43 -3.29 5.98
N ASP A 44 -10.11 -2.04 5.67
CA ASP A 44 -10.95 -0.92 6.07
C ASP A 44 -12.37 -1.07 5.52
N TYR A 45 -13.31 -0.40 6.16
CA TYR A 45 -14.73 -0.40 5.81
C TYR A 45 -15.34 0.97 6.06
N ARG A 46 -16.48 1.25 5.41
CA ARG A 46 -17.21 2.53 5.56
C ARG A 46 -17.75 2.69 6.99
N GLY A 47 -17.67 3.89 7.54
CA GLY A 47 -18.11 4.19 8.91
C GLY A 47 -17.05 3.88 9.97
N GLU A 48 -17.43 4.03 11.25
CA GLU A 48 -16.56 3.82 12.42
C GLU A 48 -15.14 4.41 12.27
N PRO A 49 -15.00 5.71 11.95
CA PRO A 49 -13.69 6.34 11.76
C PRO A 49 -12.90 6.53 13.06
N ASN A 50 -13.34 5.96 14.18
CA ASN A 50 -12.74 6.14 15.50
C ASN A 50 -11.23 5.82 15.48
N PRO A 51 -10.38 6.59 16.19
CA PRO A 51 -10.71 7.74 17.05
C PRO A 51 -10.94 9.06 16.29
N PHE A 52 -10.89 9.03 14.95
CA PHE A 52 -11.07 10.21 14.14
C PHE A 52 -12.54 10.60 14.01
N SER A 53 -12.76 11.85 13.67
CA SER A 53 -14.08 12.43 13.37
C SER A 53 -14.08 12.96 11.95
N TRP A 54 -15.21 13.52 11.51
CA TRP A 54 -15.33 14.22 10.23
C TRP A 54 -14.09 15.13 9.98
N PRO A 55 -13.45 15.06 8.80
CA PRO A 55 -13.92 14.45 7.56
C PRO A 55 -13.68 12.95 7.39
N ALA A 56 -13.12 12.25 8.38
CA ALA A 56 -12.98 10.79 8.29
C ALA A 56 -14.36 10.11 8.26
N VAL A 57 -14.58 9.28 7.25
CA VAL A 57 -15.84 8.55 6.99
C VAL A 57 -15.64 7.05 6.81
N THR A 58 -14.41 6.58 6.95
CA THR A 58 -13.98 5.19 6.80
C THR A 58 -13.16 4.80 8.01
N SER A 59 -13.25 3.54 8.43
CA SER A 59 -12.37 2.96 9.42
C SER A 59 -10.92 3.00 8.93
N GLN A 60 -9.97 2.98 9.87
CA GLN A 60 -8.54 3.08 9.56
C GLN A 60 -7.72 1.93 10.17
N VAL A 61 -8.42 0.93 10.70
CA VAL A 61 -7.89 -0.20 11.47
C VAL A 61 -7.55 -1.43 10.61
N GLY A 62 -8.01 -1.45 9.36
CA GLY A 62 -7.79 -2.57 8.45
C GLY A 62 -6.32 -2.74 8.10
N ALA A 63 -5.89 -4.00 7.94
CA ALA A 63 -4.54 -4.32 7.45
C ALA A 63 -4.28 -3.76 6.05
N MET A 64 -5.33 -3.73 5.23
CA MET A 64 -5.39 -3.03 3.94
C MET A 64 -6.41 -1.90 4.00
N ASP A 65 -6.26 -0.90 3.14
CA ASP A 65 -7.29 0.14 2.97
C ASP A 65 -8.51 -0.35 2.16
N LEU A 66 -9.50 0.52 1.95
CA LEU A 66 -10.71 0.21 1.17
C LEU A 66 -10.45 -0.25 -0.26
N CYS A 67 -9.29 0.11 -0.83
CA CYS A 67 -8.87 -0.25 -2.19
C CYS A 67 -7.94 -1.46 -2.19
N GLY A 68 -7.70 -2.09 -1.04
CA GLY A 68 -6.81 -3.24 -0.93
C GLY A 68 -5.33 -2.88 -1.00
N PHE A 69 -4.95 -1.61 -0.82
CA PHE A 69 -3.54 -1.27 -0.71
C PHE A 69 -3.03 -1.67 0.68
N PRO A 70 -1.96 -2.50 0.76
CA PRO A 70 -1.38 -2.91 2.03
C PRO A 70 -0.89 -1.72 2.85
N LYS A 71 -1.26 -1.67 4.13
CA LYS A 71 -0.67 -0.76 5.13
C LYS A 71 0.52 -1.44 5.82
N PRO A 72 1.37 -0.73 6.57
CA PRO A 72 2.52 -1.33 7.25
C PRO A 72 2.17 -2.56 8.11
N VAL A 73 1.01 -2.57 8.77
CA VAL A 73 0.53 -3.70 9.58
C VAL A 73 0.23 -4.97 8.76
N TYR A 74 -0.13 -4.85 7.48
CA TYR A 74 -0.27 -6.03 6.59
C TYR A 74 1.03 -6.84 6.55
N HIS A 75 2.17 -6.15 6.45
CA HIS A 75 3.47 -6.79 6.38
C HIS A 75 3.84 -7.51 7.68
N TYR A 76 3.33 -7.07 8.83
CA TYR A 76 3.45 -7.85 10.06
C TYR A 76 2.72 -9.18 9.97
N TRP A 77 1.44 -9.15 9.59
CA TRP A 77 0.62 -10.36 9.46
C TRP A 77 1.18 -11.34 8.42
N ASP A 78 1.60 -10.83 7.27
CA ASP A 78 2.25 -11.62 6.22
C ASP A 78 3.48 -12.37 6.76
N MET A 79 4.35 -11.69 7.52
CA MET A 79 5.56 -12.28 8.05
C MET A 79 5.32 -13.32 9.14
N VAL A 80 4.37 -13.07 10.06
CA VAL A 80 4.11 -14.01 11.17
C VAL A 80 3.35 -15.25 10.74
N TRP A 81 2.51 -15.16 9.70
CA TRP A 81 1.73 -16.30 9.19
C TRP A 81 2.47 -17.10 8.12
N HIS A 82 3.20 -16.45 7.20
CA HIS A 82 3.91 -17.18 6.13
C HIS A 82 5.33 -17.61 6.52
N GLN A 83 5.93 -17.02 7.56
CA GLN A 83 7.24 -17.39 8.13
C GLN A 83 8.41 -17.39 7.12
N LYS A 84 8.24 -16.74 5.96
CA LYS A 84 9.35 -16.50 5.03
C LYS A 84 10.23 -15.38 5.59
N PRO A 85 11.57 -15.54 5.65
CA PRO A 85 12.48 -14.48 6.08
C PRO A 85 12.23 -13.19 5.31
N SER A 86 11.88 -12.14 6.05
CA SER A 86 11.38 -10.88 5.49
C SER A 86 11.74 -9.70 6.40
N VAL A 87 11.82 -8.52 5.78
CA VAL A 87 12.02 -7.25 6.46
C VAL A 87 11.23 -6.18 5.72
N TYR A 88 10.59 -5.27 6.43
CA TYR A 88 9.79 -4.18 5.86
C TYR A 88 10.05 -2.89 6.64
N VAL A 89 10.29 -1.79 5.93
CA VAL A 89 10.63 -0.48 6.50
C VAL A 89 9.50 0.50 6.27
N PHE A 90 9.14 1.27 7.30
CA PHE A 90 8.14 2.33 7.24
C PHE A 90 8.46 3.45 8.26
N PRO A 91 7.98 4.68 8.06
CA PRO A 91 7.16 5.16 6.94
C PRO A 91 7.99 5.32 5.64
N ASP A 92 7.42 5.96 4.60
CA ASP A 92 8.20 6.36 3.42
C ASP A 92 9.35 7.33 3.78
N TRP A 93 10.25 7.56 2.81
CA TRP A 93 11.44 8.39 2.98
C TRP A 93 11.39 9.74 2.24
N ASN A 94 10.20 10.33 2.12
CA ASN A 94 9.99 11.67 1.58
C ASN A 94 9.65 12.68 2.69
N TYR A 95 10.63 13.48 3.11
CA TYR A 95 10.39 14.60 4.02
C TYR A 95 10.77 15.93 3.36
N PRO A 96 10.10 17.04 3.74
CA PRO A 96 10.44 18.38 3.27
C PRO A 96 11.93 18.69 3.45
N LYS A 97 12.50 19.53 2.56
CA LYS A 97 13.91 19.95 2.66
C LYS A 97 14.23 20.63 4.00
N SER A 98 13.24 21.25 4.64
CA SER A 98 13.36 21.85 5.98
C SER A 98 13.60 20.83 7.11
N ASP A 99 13.40 19.54 6.83
CA ASP A 99 13.52 18.47 7.83
C ASP A 99 14.85 17.74 7.76
N VAL A 100 15.74 18.13 6.83
CA VAL A 100 17.10 17.56 6.76
C VAL A 100 17.81 17.76 8.11
N GLY A 101 18.32 16.65 8.66
CA GLY A 101 18.96 16.59 9.98
C GLY A 101 18.01 16.42 11.15
N LYS A 102 16.69 16.60 10.98
CA LYS A 102 15.71 16.31 12.03
C LYS A 102 15.58 14.81 12.24
N GLU A 103 15.35 14.41 13.50
CA GLU A 103 15.15 13.03 13.86
C GLU A 103 13.79 12.53 13.37
N VAL A 104 13.82 11.44 12.61
CA VAL A 104 12.65 10.69 12.15
C VAL A 104 12.64 9.34 12.85
N ARG A 105 11.47 8.93 13.34
CA ARG A 105 11.24 7.56 13.83
C ARG A 105 11.05 6.63 12.64
N VAL A 106 12.04 5.76 12.40
CA VAL A 106 11.97 4.68 11.42
C VAL A 106 11.56 3.41 12.14
N ARG A 107 10.66 2.67 11.53
CA ARG A 107 10.18 1.39 12.03
C ARG A 107 10.46 0.28 11.06
N ILE A 108 10.71 -0.88 11.61
CA ILE A 108 10.97 -2.09 10.86
C ILE A 108 10.16 -3.22 11.46
N VAL A 109 9.48 -3.97 10.60
CA VAL A 109 8.96 -5.29 10.95
C VAL A 109 9.85 -6.34 10.29
N SER A 110 10.23 -7.37 11.02
CA SER A 110 11.04 -8.46 10.50
C SER A 110 10.84 -9.74 11.31
N ASN A 111 10.91 -10.89 10.63
CA ASN A 111 10.97 -12.22 11.25
C ASN A 111 12.36 -12.89 11.09
N THR A 112 13.40 -12.11 10.78
CA THR A 112 14.80 -12.58 10.79
C THR A 112 15.39 -12.52 12.21
N GLU A 113 16.64 -12.94 12.41
CA GLU A 113 17.28 -12.92 13.74
C GLU A 113 17.76 -11.52 14.12
N GLU A 114 18.33 -10.80 13.16
CA GLU A 114 18.85 -9.44 13.36
C GLU A 114 18.62 -8.58 12.12
N VAL A 115 18.52 -7.27 12.32
CA VAL A 115 18.38 -6.28 11.24
C VAL A 115 19.46 -5.22 11.35
N GLU A 116 20.15 -4.98 10.25
CA GLU A 116 21.01 -3.81 10.07
C GLU A 116 20.28 -2.75 9.25
N LEU A 117 20.23 -1.52 9.75
CA LEU A 117 19.67 -0.38 9.03
C LEU A 117 20.79 0.48 8.45
N LEU A 118 20.70 0.84 7.17
CA LEU A 118 21.66 1.68 6.48
C LEU A 118 20.98 2.91 5.90
N LEU A 119 21.60 4.08 6.03
CA LEU A 119 21.22 5.29 5.32
C LEU A 119 22.33 5.67 4.34
N ASN A 120 22.02 5.70 3.05
CA ASN A 120 22.97 6.00 1.97
C ASN A 120 24.23 5.10 2.03
N GLY A 121 24.03 3.82 2.34
CA GLY A 121 25.09 2.82 2.47
C GLY A 121 25.88 2.89 3.79
N LYS A 122 25.63 3.87 4.67
CA LYS A 122 26.25 3.95 5.99
C LYS A 122 25.38 3.23 7.02
N SER A 123 25.98 2.28 7.75
CA SER A 123 25.31 1.58 8.84
C SER A 123 24.88 2.55 9.95
N LEU A 124 23.64 2.39 10.40
CA LEU A 124 23.03 3.03 11.57
C LEU A 124 22.98 2.06 12.76
N GLY A 125 23.63 0.90 12.64
CA GLY A 125 23.70 -0.13 13.66
C GLY A 125 22.83 -1.35 13.37
N LEU A 126 23.23 -2.44 14.00
CA LEU A 126 22.58 -3.75 14.01
C LEU A 126 21.72 -3.86 15.27
N LYS A 127 20.52 -4.41 15.14
CA LYS A 127 19.66 -4.76 16.29
C LYS A 127 19.16 -6.19 16.17
N GLN A 128 19.10 -6.90 17.30
CA GLN A 128 18.42 -8.19 17.39
C GLN A 128 16.91 -7.98 17.25
N VAL A 129 16.26 -8.85 16.48
CA VAL A 129 14.81 -8.82 16.31
C VAL A 129 14.16 -9.36 17.60
N PRO A 130 13.32 -8.57 18.28
CA PRO A 130 12.66 -9.02 19.49
C PRO A 130 11.48 -9.94 19.14
N ARG A 131 10.84 -10.52 20.17
CA ARG A 131 9.71 -11.45 20.00
C ARG A 131 8.52 -10.81 19.27
N GLU A 132 8.34 -9.51 19.45
CA GLU A 132 7.34 -8.67 18.83
C GLU A 132 7.60 -8.42 17.34
N ASN A 133 8.71 -8.91 16.77
CA ASN A 133 9.09 -8.74 15.36
C ASN A 133 9.15 -7.27 14.90
N PHE A 134 9.34 -6.34 15.84
CA PHE A 134 9.24 -4.91 15.59
C PHE A 134 10.43 -4.17 16.19
N LEU A 135 10.98 -3.23 15.41
CA LEU A 135 12.16 -2.47 15.78
C LEU A 135 12.01 -0.99 15.42
N ASP A 136 12.56 -0.12 16.26
CA ASP A 136 12.57 1.33 16.08
C ASP A 136 14.00 1.86 15.91
N TRP A 137 14.20 2.81 15.00
CA TRP A 137 15.39 3.66 14.93
C TRP A 137 14.99 5.13 14.96
N LYS A 138 15.88 5.93 15.54
CA LYS A 138 15.86 7.38 15.45
C LYS A 138 16.92 7.78 14.43
N VAL A 139 16.48 8.30 13.29
CA VAL A 139 17.35 8.55 12.14
C VAL A 139 17.29 10.03 11.78
N ALA A 140 18.43 10.71 11.79
CA ALA A 140 18.51 12.06 11.26
C ALA A 140 18.24 12.02 9.75
N TYR A 141 17.17 12.67 9.30
CA TYR A 141 16.74 12.58 7.91
C TYR A 141 17.80 13.15 6.96
N ALA A 142 18.16 12.36 5.96
CA ALA A 142 18.87 12.81 4.78
C ALA A 142 18.20 12.17 3.55
N PRO A 143 17.98 12.94 2.46
CA PRO A 143 17.48 12.38 1.22
C PRO A 143 18.37 11.25 0.72
N GLY A 144 17.76 10.24 0.11
CA GLY A 144 18.47 9.11 -0.50
C GLY A 144 17.79 7.79 -0.19
N THR A 145 18.56 6.78 0.20
CA THR A 145 18.07 5.41 0.36
C THR A 145 18.24 4.95 1.79
N LEU A 146 17.14 4.51 2.39
CA LEU A 146 17.13 3.81 3.67
C LEU A 146 16.91 2.32 3.40
N THR A 147 17.88 1.50 3.80
CA THR A 147 17.89 0.05 3.50
C THR A 147 17.95 -0.74 4.80
N ALA A 148 17.03 -1.68 4.96
CA ALA A 148 17.09 -2.68 6.01
C ALA A 148 17.56 -4.02 5.45
N VAL A 149 18.49 -4.65 6.16
CA VAL A 149 19.05 -5.96 5.83
C VAL A 149 18.76 -6.90 6.99
N GLY A 150 17.81 -7.81 6.79
CA GLY A 150 17.50 -8.88 7.73
C GLY A 150 18.46 -10.05 7.55
N ARG A 151 19.00 -10.55 8.66
CA ARG A 151 19.97 -11.66 8.68
C ARG A 151 19.49 -12.82 9.54
N SER A 152 19.82 -14.03 9.11
CA SER A 152 19.62 -15.28 9.84
C SER A 152 20.85 -16.16 9.68
N GLY A 153 21.35 -16.73 10.78
CA GLY A 153 22.61 -17.49 10.78
C GLY A 153 23.81 -16.66 10.30
N GLY A 154 23.81 -15.36 10.58
CA GLY A 154 24.86 -14.40 10.18
C GLY A 154 24.89 -14.04 8.69
N ARG A 155 23.93 -14.49 7.88
CA ARG A 155 23.84 -14.19 6.44
C ARG A 155 22.62 -13.34 6.13
N GLU A 156 22.71 -12.53 5.09
CA GLU A 156 21.55 -11.81 4.55
C GLU A 156 20.48 -12.80 4.10
N ALA A 157 19.28 -12.66 4.66
CA ALA A 157 18.11 -13.49 4.35
C ALA A 157 16.98 -12.66 3.72
N ALA A 158 16.93 -11.36 4.02
CA ALA A 158 15.95 -10.43 3.46
C ALA A 158 16.53 -9.02 3.34
N ARG A 159 16.01 -8.25 2.37
CA ARG A 159 16.37 -6.85 2.16
C ARG A 159 15.16 -6.06 1.72
N TYR A 160 15.02 -4.86 2.26
CA TYR A 160 14.01 -3.91 1.84
C TYR A 160 14.57 -2.50 1.82
N SER A 161 14.07 -1.63 0.94
CA SER A 161 14.53 -0.24 0.84
C SER A 161 13.39 0.70 0.56
N VAL A 162 13.44 1.86 1.19
CA VAL A 162 12.63 3.03 0.86
C VAL A 162 13.56 4.14 0.39
N GLU A 163 13.13 4.88 -0.62
CA GLU A 163 13.95 5.91 -1.26
C GLU A 163 13.21 7.23 -1.34
N THR A 164 13.92 8.34 -1.15
CA THR A 164 13.40 9.66 -1.45
C THR A 164 13.12 9.76 -2.95
N THR A 165 11.88 10.04 -3.29
CA THR A 165 11.38 10.13 -4.66
C THR A 165 11.58 11.52 -5.27
N GLY A 166 11.57 11.56 -6.60
CA GLY A 166 11.52 12.82 -7.34
C GLY A 166 10.09 13.36 -7.46
N ALA A 167 9.93 14.42 -8.25
CA ALA A 167 8.61 14.90 -8.63
C ALA A 167 7.83 13.85 -9.44
N PRO A 168 6.49 13.83 -9.38
CA PRO A 168 5.65 13.05 -10.29
C PRO A 168 6.05 13.22 -11.74
N ALA A 169 6.17 12.10 -12.47
CA ALA A 169 6.62 12.08 -13.87
C ALA A 169 5.75 11.22 -14.77
N ALA A 170 5.05 10.20 -14.26
CA ALA A 170 4.16 9.34 -15.04
C ALA A 170 3.06 8.70 -14.19
N LEU A 171 2.06 8.15 -14.88
CA LEU A 171 1.08 7.22 -14.31
C LEU A 171 1.44 5.79 -14.73
N ARG A 172 1.40 4.84 -13.80
CA ARG A 172 1.54 3.40 -14.06
C ARG A 172 0.23 2.69 -13.76
N LEU A 173 -0.24 1.86 -14.70
CA LEU A 173 -1.49 1.08 -14.57
C LEU A 173 -1.15 -0.41 -14.52
N THR A 174 -1.71 -1.11 -13.54
CA THR A 174 -1.53 -2.55 -13.36
C THR A 174 -2.88 -3.20 -13.10
N ALA A 175 -3.31 -4.11 -13.97
CA ALA A 175 -4.51 -4.91 -13.74
C ALA A 175 -4.20 -6.08 -12.81
N GLU A 176 -5.02 -6.26 -11.77
CA GLU A 176 -4.90 -7.40 -10.86
C GLU A 176 -5.32 -8.72 -11.56
N ILE A 177 -6.20 -8.65 -12.56
CA ILE A 177 -6.64 -9.80 -13.37
C ILE A 177 -6.23 -9.58 -14.83
N GLN A 178 -5.37 -10.45 -15.36
CA GLN A 178 -4.83 -10.30 -16.72
C GLN A 178 -5.79 -10.79 -17.82
N HIS A 179 -6.60 -11.81 -17.50
CA HIS A 179 -7.53 -12.47 -18.43
C HIS A 179 -8.92 -12.64 -17.80
N PRO A 180 -9.64 -11.54 -17.52
CA PRO A 180 -10.98 -11.62 -16.94
C PRO A 180 -11.97 -12.34 -17.85
N ALA A 181 -12.92 -13.06 -17.27
CA ALA A 181 -14.02 -13.68 -17.99
C ALA A 181 -14.94 -12.60 -18.58
N ALA A 182 -15.40 -12.80 -19.82
CA ALA A 182 -16.40 -11.96 -20.46
C ALA A 182 -17.81 -12.46 -20.12
N ASP A 183 -18.21 -12.38 -18.86
CA ASP A 183 -19.50 -12.85 -18.34
C ASP A 183 -20.47 -11.71 -17.96
N GLY A 184 -20.05 -10.44 -18.11
CA GLY A 184 -20.82 -9.28 -17.70
C GLY A 184 -20.75 -8.93 -16.21
N GLU A 185 -20.11 -9.77 -15.39
CA GLU A 185 -20.06 -9.66 -13.93
C GLU A 185 -18.62 -9.46 -13.41
N GLU A 186 -17.63 -10.03 -14.09
CA GLU A 186 -16.21 -9.96 -13.72
C GLU A 186 -15.72 -8.51 -13.60
N ILE A 187 -15.16 -8.18 -12.44
CA ILE A 187 -14.58 -6.88 -12.13
C ILE A 187 -13.08 -7.04 -12.00
N THR A 188 -12.32 -6.35 -12.85
CA THR A 188 -10.87 -6.24 -12.73
C THR A 188 -10.51 -4.93 -12.03
N PRO A 189 -9.93 -4.97 -10.82
CA PRO A 189 -9.26 -3.82 -10.25
C PRO A 189 -8.02 -3.47 -11.06
N VAL A 190 -7.90 -2.18 -11.40
CA VAL A 190 -6.71 -1.63 -12.03
C VAL A 190 -6.10 -0.63 -11.06
N ARG A 191 -4.95 -1.01 -10.49
CA ARG A 191 -4.12 -0.14 -9.66
C ARG A 191 -3.51 0.96 -10.52
N VAL A 192 -3.54 2.18 -10.02
CA VAL A 192 -3.00 3.36 -10.67
C VAL A 192 -2.02 4.03 -9.72
N GLU A 193 -0.78 4.17 -10.16
CA GLU A 193 0.31 4.71 -9.36
C GLU A 193 0.86 5.98 -10.00
N VAL A 194 1.01 7.04 -9.21
CA VAL A 194 1.78 8.23 -9.59
C VAL A 194 3.24 7.96 -9.26
N VAL A 195 4.08 7.93 -10.29
CA VAL A 195 5.50 7.56 -10.16
C VAL A 195 6.43 8.66 -10.61
N ASP A 196 7.63 8.70 -10.02
CA ASP A 196 8.70 9.61 -10.44
C ASP A 196 9.41 9.10 -11.72
N ALA A 197 10.40 9.86 -12.20
CA ALA A 197 11.15 9.53 -13.42
C ALA A 197 11.94 8.20 -13.32
N LYS A 198 12.11 7.63 -12.12
CA LYS A 198 12.73 6.32 -11.90
C LYS A 198 11.68 5.21 -11.70
N GLY A 199 10.39 5.51 -11.83
CA GLY A 199 9.31 4.54 -11.65
C GLY A 199 8.96 4.22 -10.19
N ARG A 200 9.42 5.03 -9.23
CA ARG A 200 9.11 4.87 -7.80
C ARG A 200 7.81 5.60 -7.48
N VAL A 201 6.90 5.00 -6.71
CA VAL A 201 5.65 5.64 -6.29
C VAL A 201 5.96 6.87 -5.47
N VAL A 202 5.39 8.02 -5.83
CA VAL A 202 5.59 9.28 -5.11
C VAL A 202 4.61 9.33 -3.93
N PRO A 203 5.06 9.12 -2.68
CA PRO A 203 4.16 8.95 -1.55
C PRO A 203 3.46 10.26 -1.16
N ASP A 204 3.85 11.42 -1.70
CA ASP A 204 3.17 12.70 -1.44
C ASP A 204 2.25 13.14 -2.57
N ALA A 205 2.12 12.33 -3.64
CA ALA A 205 1.31 12.69 -4.79
C ALA A 205 -0.20 12.53 -4.50
N ASP A 206 -0.96 13.55 -4.90
CA ASP A 206 -2.42 13.65 -4.75
C ASP A 206 -3.12 14.00 -6.08
N ASN A 207 -2.44 13.80 -7.22
CA ASN A 207 -2.92 14.17 -8.54
C ASN A 207 -4.35 13.64 -8.82
N LEU A 208 -5.24 14.51 -9.30
CA LEU A 208 -6.54 14.10 -9.83
C LEU A 208 -6.35 13.34 -11.14
N VAL A 209 -6.72 12.05 -11.14
CA VAL A 209 -6.64 11.18 -12.31
C VAL A 209 -8.04 11.02 -12.92
N ARG A 210 -8.17 11.30 -14.22
CA ARG A 210 -9.37 11.03 -15.02
C ARG A 210 -9.20 9.74 -15.79
N PHE A 211 -10.26 8.95 -15.88
CA PHE A 211 -10.30 7.64 -16.48
C PHE A 211 -11.23 7.62 -17.70
N THR A 212 -10.82 6.86 -18.71
CA THR A 212 -11.71 6.50 -19.82
C THR A 212 -11.56 5.00 -20.07
N VAL A 213 -12.67 4.27 -20.01
CA VAL A 213 -12.74 2.84 -20.32
C VAL A 213 -13.53 2.67 -21.61
N SER A 214 -12.97 1.90 -22.55
CA SER A 214 -13.57 1.66 -23.87
C SER A 214 -13.33 0.23 -24.34
N GLY A 215 -14.09 -0.22 -25.33
CA GLY A 215 -14.03 -1.59 -25.84
C GLY A 215 -14.95 -2.53 -25.08
N ALA A 216 -14.50 -3.75 -24.80
CA ALA A 216 -15.29 -4.84 -24.21
C ALA A 216 -15.48 -4.72 -22.68
N GLY A 217 -15.67 -3.51 -22.18
CA GLY A 217 -15.81 -3.26 -20.74
C GLY A 217 -16.21 -1.83 -20.41
N THR A 218 -16.61 -1.63 -19.16
CA THR A 218 -17.12 -0.35 -18.64
C THR A 218 -16.45 0.01 -17.32
N LEU A 219 -16.44 1.30 -16.99
CA LEU A 219 -16.01 1.78 -15.67
C LEU A 219 -17.09 1.45 -14.64
N ALA A 220 -16.73 0.67 -13.62
CA ALA A 220 -17.64 0.25 -12.55
C ALA A 220 -17.53 1.12 -11.29
N GLY A 221 -16.36 1.71 -11.06
CA GLY A 221 -16.12 2.61 -9.94
C GLY A 221 -14.66 2.99 -9.79
N VAL A 222 -14.39 3.87 -8.83
CA VAL A 222 -13.05 4.40 -8.52
C VAL A 222 -12.85 4.49 -7.01
N GLY A 223 -11.59 4.50 -6.56
CA GLY A 223 -11.22 4.61 -5.15
C GLY A 223 -9.74 5.00 -4.98
N ASN A 224 -9.36 5.44 -3.78
CA ASN A 224 -7.96 5.75 -3.46
C ASN A 224 -7.51 5.30 -2.06
N GLY A 225 -8.42 4.80 -1.22
CA GLY A 225 -8.10 4.40 0.15
C GLY A 225 -7.98 5.55 1.15
N ASP A 226 -8.21 6.81 0.73
CA ASP A 226 -8.23 7.94 1.66
C ASP A 226 -9.47 7.86 2.58
N PRO A 227 -9.28 7.68 3.89
CA PRO A 227 -10.39 7.50 4.82
C PRO A 227 -11.23 8.77 5.01
N ALA A 228 -10.73 9.93 4.57
CA ALA A 228 -11.41 11.23 4.65
C ALA A 228 -11.85 11.78 3.29
N SER A 229 -11.71 11.02 2.19
CA SER A 229 -12.08 11.53 0.87
C SER A 229 -13.60 11.68 0.72
N PRO A 230 -14.10 12.87 0.34
CA PRO A 230 -15.51 13.09 0.03
C PRO A 230 -15.86 12.73 -1.43
N GLU A 231 -14.88 12.32 -2.25
CA GLU A 231 -15.07 12.09 -3.67
C GLU A 231 -15.96 10.86 -3.93
N ASN A 232 -16.79 10.92 -4.98
CA ASN A 232 -17.73 9.86 -5.34
C ASN A 232 -17.00 8.59 -5.85
N ASN A 233 -17.46 7.41 -5.44
CA ASN A 233 -16.94 6.13 -5.91
C ASN A 233 -17.51 5.71 -7.27
N VAL A 234 -18.58 6.34 -7.73
CA VAL A 234 -19.15 6.18 -9.07
C VAL A 234 -18.87 7.47 -9.84
N ALA A 235 -17.66 7.56 -10.37
CA ALA A 235 -17.16 8.72 -11.11
C ALA A 235 -16.12 8.26 -12.14
N ASP A 236 -15.81 9.13 -13.10
CA ASP A 236 -14.76 8.94 -14.09
C ASP A 236 -13.41 9.52 -13.63
N GLN A 237 -13.28 9.91 -12.37
CA GLN A 237 -12.07 10.53 -11.85
C GLN A 237 -11.87 10.25 -10.36
N ARG A 238 -10.61 10.25 -9.90
CA ARG A 238 -10.25 10.12 -8.50
C ARG A 238 -8.88 10.72 -8.23
N SER A 239 -8.75 11.48 -7.14
CA SER A 239 -7.45 11.93 -6.63
C SER A 239 -6.60 10.76 -6.15
N ALA A 240 -5.31 10.74 -6.49
CA ALA A 240 -4.38 9.85 -5.83
C ALA A 240 -4.37 10.15 -4.32
N PHE A 241 -4.21 9.12 -3.50
CA PHE A 241 -3.90 9.24 -2.10
C PHE A 241 -2.57 8.55 -1.88
N ARG A 242 -1.56 9.34 -1.49
CA ARG A 242 -0.20 8.85 -1.29
C ARG A 242 0.37 8.17 -2.53
N GLY A 243 0.09 8.76 -3.69
CA GLY A 243 0.50 8.25 -5.00
C GLY A 243 -0.33 7.09 -5.54
N LEU A 244 -1.40 6.67 -4.86
CA LEU A 244 -2.21 5.52 -5.27
C LEU A 244 -3.67 5.91 -5.52
N CYS A 245 -4.26 5.37 -6.59
CA CYS A 245 -5.69 5.24 -6.75
C CYS A 245 -6.04 3.99 -7.57
N MET A 246 -7.33 3.73 -7.74
CA MET A 246 -7.84 2.52 -8.38
C MET A 246 -9.04 2.87 -9.25
N VAL A 247 -9.13 2.19 -10.40
CA VAL A 247 -10.35 2.10 -11.20
C VAL A 247 -10.79 0.64 -11.30
N LEU A 248 -12.08 0.39 -11.08
CA LEU A 248 -12.71 -0.91 -11.25
C LEU A 248 -13.30 -0.99 -12.65
N VAL A 249 -12.94 -2.04 -13.38
CA VAL A 249 -13.35 -2.25 -14.77
C VAL A 249 -14.21 -3.50 -14.85
N ARG A 250 -15.44 -3.38 -15.33
CA ARG A 250 -16.34 -4.50 -15.57
C ARG A 250 -16.19 -5.03 -16.98
N ALA A 251 -16.03 -6.34 -17.14
CA ALA A 251 -16.04 -6.98 -18.45
C ALA A 251 -17.46 -7.00 -19.05
N SER A 252 -17.58 -6.93 -20.38
CA SER A 252 -18.84 -7.21 -21.07
C SER A 252 -19.12 -8.71 -21.19
N GLU A 253 -20.31 -9.10 -21.66
CA GLU A 253 -20.68 -10.49 -21.97
C GLU A 253 -20.00 -11.04 -23.25
N HIS A 254 -19.23 -10.21 -23.96
CA HIS A 254 -18.54 -10.59 -25.18
C HIS A 254 -17.02 -10.42 -25.03
N PRO A 255 -16.23 -11.44 -25.43
CA PRO A 255 -14.78 -11.33 -25.42
C PRO A 255 -14.27 -10.18 -26.29
N GLY A 256 -13.21 -9.53 -25.84
CA GLY A 256 -12.59 -8.43 -26.57
C GLY A 256 -11.51 -7.73 -25.76
N ALA A 257 -11.00 -6.65 -26.34
CA ALA A 257 -10.03 -5.80 -25.66
C ALA A 257 -10.76 -4.70 -24.88
N ILE A 258 -10.40 -4.53 -23.61
CA ILE A 258 -10.76 -3.38 -22.80
C ILE A 258 -9.55 -2.45 -22.79
N THR A 259 -9.75 -1.20 -23.21
CA THR A 259 -8.74 -0.15 -23.11
C THR A 259 -9.08 0.77 -21.96
N VAL A 260 -8.18 0.84 -20.98
CA VAL A 260 -8.21 1.79 -19.86
C VAL A 260 -7.21 2.90 -20.13
N GLN A 261 -7.65 4.14 -20.12
CA GLN A 261 -6.79 5.32 -20.21
C GLN A 261 -6.87 6.10 -18.90
N ALA A 262 -5.74 6.63 -18.45
CA ALA A 262 -5.64 7.49 -17.27
C ALA A 262 -4.90 8.78 -17.64
N GLN A 263 -5.41 9.92 -17.17
CA GLN A 263 -4.86 11.24 -17.46
C GLN A 263 -4.83 12.09 -16.19
N ALA A 264 -3.73 12.80 -15.96
CA ALA A 264 -3.60 13.75 -14.86
C ALA A 264 -2.87 15.00 -15.35
N ALA A 265 -3.22 16.17 -14.82
CA ALA A 265 -2.59 17.43 -15.22
C ALA A 265 -1.08 17.39 -14.96
N GLY A 266 -0.28 17.78 -15.96
CA GLY A 266 1.18 17.80 -15.88
C GLY A 266 1.88 16.45 -16.04
N LEU A 267 1.14 15.35 -16.24
CA LEU A 267 1.71 14.01 -16.46
C LEU A 267 1.34 13.48 -17.86
N PRO A 268 2.22 12.71 -18.53
CA PRO A 268 1.85 12.00 -19.76
C PRO A 268 0.67 11.05 -19.53
N PRO A 269 -0.25 10.92 -20.50
CA PRO A 269 -1.35 9.96 -20.38
C PRO A 269 -0.81 8.52 -20.38
N ALA A 270 -1.46 7.65 -19.61
CA ALA A 270 -1.13 6.24 -19.56
C ALA A 270 -2.28 5.38 -20.09
N ARG A 271 -1.95 4.23 -20.70
CA ARG A 271 -2.91 3.32 -21.32
C ARG A 271 -2.57 1.87 -20.95
N LEU A 272 -3.59 1.12 -20.58
CA LEU A 272 -3.53 -0.33 -20.38
C LEU A 272 -4.58 -1.01 -21.28
N VAL A 273 -4.21 -2.16 -21.85
CA VAL A 273 -5.15 -3.00 -22.62
C VAL A 273 -5.27 -4.34 -21.90
N ILE A 274 -6.47 -4.69 -21.48
CA ILE A 274 -6.82 -5.96 -20.85
C ILE A 274 -7.58 -6.80 -21.88
N ARG A 275 -7.24 -8.07 -22.04
CA ARG A 275 -7.92 -8.98 -22.98
C ARG A 275 -8.81 -9.92 -22.21
N THR A 276 -10.12 -9.83 -22.41
CA THR A 276 -11.08 -10.76 -21.81
C THR A 276 -11.07 -12.09 -22.55
N VAL A 277 -11.40 -13.16 -21.84
CA VAL A 277 -11.59 -14.51 -22.39
C VAL A 277 -13.07 -14.87 -22.41
N ALA A 278 -13.46 -15.78 -23.31
CA ALA A 278 -14.82 -16.33 -23.27
C ALA A 278 -15.11 -16.87 -21.87
N ALA A 279 -16.29 -16.51 -21.34
CA ALA A 279 -16.79 -17.15 -20.13
C ALA A 279 -16.87 -18.66 -20.41
N GLY A 280 -15.96 -19.43 -19.81
CA GLY A 280 -16.09 -20.87 -19.80
C GLY A 280 -17.31 -21.24 -18.97
N LEU A 281 -17.96 -22.36 -19.27
CA LEU A 281 -18.84 -23.05 -18.32
C LEU A 281 -17.96 -23.54 -17.15
N GLN A 282 -17.52 -22.64 -16.28
CA GLN A 282 -17.04 -23.03 -14.97
C GLN A 282 -18.29 -23.32 -14.16
N ASN A 283 -18.51 -24.60 -13.85
CA ASN A 283 -19.64 -25.08 -13.06
C ASN A 283 -19.82 -24.20 -11.82
N ARG A 284 -20.88 -23.38 -11.83
CA ARG A 284 -21.48 -22.82 -10.62
C ARG A 284 -22.01 -23.96 -9.74
#